data_AF-A0AAJ4VCW5-F1
#
_entry.id   AF-A0AAJ4VCW5-F1
#
_cell.length_a   1.000
_cell.length_b   1.000
_cell.length_c   1.000
_cell.angle_alpha   90.00
_cell.angle_beta   90.00
_cell.angle_gamma   90.00
#
_symmetry.space_group_name_H-M   'P 1'
#
loop_
_entity.id
_entity.type
_entity.pdbx_description
1 polymer ?
#
loop_
_entity_poly.entity_id
_entity_poly.type
_entity_poly.pdbx_seq_one_letter_code
_entity_poly.pdbx_strand_id
1 'polypeptide(L)'
;METKADVLEQSFEAMEMAGVPMARPVLEGARPHAGSGGAAFEGFLRSGAGALELKAMSGASDGAGGYAIPREIDALVDSTLASISPIRAIANVVTVGSAGYRKLVASGGTPSGWAAETGARAETDTATFNEIAPPMGDLYANPAASQTMLDDGAFDVEAWLADEIAREFARAEGAAFVSGNGTNKPKGFLAYATAATGDGARAFGTLQHVASGASGAFAANPEEKLIDLVQALRPPYRQGAVFVMNSSTLARIRKFKTSDGAFLWQPGIASGQPATLLGYPVVEAEDMPDLAANSLSIAFGNFKAGYLIAERGETQILRDPYSNKPFVHFYATILADALIQPCVEAAGVSVPPADPAPGQCWIVGGSPSGAWSGKAGALALWTSGGWRFAAPREGMSAWIADERMTVRYSGGGWQIGRLTGTRFEIEGEQVLGPREPAIADPDGGGVIDIEARLAIEAILATLRTHGLIDPG
;
A
#
# COMPACT_ATOMS: atom_id res chain seq x y z
N MET A 1 -54.30 26.26 -38.46
CA MET A 1 -53.61 24.96 -38.52
C MET A 1 -52.18 25.06 -37.98
N GLU A 2 -51.81 26.19 -37.38
CA GLU A 2 -50.49 26.46 -36.77
C GLU A 2 -50.52 26.27 -35.24
N THR A 3 -51.65 26.59 -34.60
CA THR A 3 -51.87 26.41 -33.15
C THR A 3 -52.00 24.97 -32.66
N LYS A 4 -52.07 23.96 -33.55
CA LYS A 4 -52.08 22.54 -33.15
C LYS A 4 -50.69 21.91 -33.18
N ALA A 5 -49.75 22.48 -33.95
CA ALA A 5 -48.37 22.02 -34.00
C ALA A 5 -47.63 22.45 -32.73
N ASP A 6 -47.75 23.74 -32.35
CA ASP A 6 -47.13 24.27 -31.12
C ASP A 6 -47.60 23.57 -29.83
N VAL A 7 -48.87 23.14 -29.78
CA VAL A 7 -49.43 22.42 -28.62
C VAL A 7 -48.93 20.97 -28.57
N LEU A 8 -48.63 20.36 -29.73
CA LEU A 8 -48.03 19.02 -29.81
C LEU A 8 -46.53 19.06 -29.47
N GLU A 9 -45.80 20.07 -29.95
CA GLU A 9 -44.40 20.30 -29.62
C GLU A 9 -44.20 20.62 -28.14
N GLN A 10 -45.03 21.49 -27.55
CA GLN A 10 -45.03 21.73 -26.10
C GLN A 10 -45.43 20.48 -25.30
N SER A 11 -46.29 19.61 -25.83
CA SER A 11 -46.65 18.34 -25.16
C SER A 11 -45.54 17.30 -25.25
N PHE A 12 -44.72 17.31 -26.31
CA PHE A 12 -43.55 16.45 -26.47
C PHE A 12 -42.39 16.94 -25.59
N GLU A 13 -42.11 18.25 -25.56
CA GLU A 13 -41.10 18.83 -24.66
C GLU A 13 -41.48 18.67 -23.17
N ALA A 14 -42.77 18.77 -22.83
CA ALA A 14 -43.25 18.49 -21.47
C ALA A 14 -43.18 17.00 -21.09
N MET A 15 -43.20 16.09 -22.07
CA MET A 15 -43.06 14.65 -21.85
C MET A 15 -41.59 14.20 -21.82
N GLU A 16 -40.69 14.94 -22.48
CA GLU A 16 -39.23 14.73 -22.45
C GLU A 16 -38.58 15.28 -21.17
N MET A 17 -39.16 16.31 -20.53
CA MET A 17 -38.73 16.83 -19.22
C MET A 17 -39.34 16.09 -18.00
N ALA A 18 -40.21 15.11 -18.21
CA ALA A 18 -40.72 14.24 -17.16
C ALA A 18 -40.00 12.88 -17.12
N GLY A 19 -38.67 12.92 -17.19
CA GLY A 19 -37.83 11.79 -16.81
C GLY A 19 -38.02 11.50 -15.33
N VAL A 20 -38.99 10.64 -15.02
CA VAL A 20 -39.19 10.08 -13.68
C VAL A 20 -37.87 9.47 -13.25
N PRO A 21 -37.17 9.99 -12.21
CA PRO A 21 -36.02 9.28 -11.69
C PRO A 21 -36.53 7.90 -11.25
N MET A 22 -35.97 6.83 -11.80
CA MET A 22 -36.19 5.48 -11.29
C MET A 22 -35.55 5.35 -9.91
N ALA A 23 -36.12 6.03 -8.92
CA ALA A 23 -35.93 5.73 -7.53
C ALA A 23 -36.80 4.51 -7.24
N ARG A 24 -36.16 3.36 -7.02
CA ARG A 24 -36.85 2.18 -6.48
C ARG A 24 -37.61 2.60 -5.21
N PRO A 25 -38.87 2.18 -5.01
CA PRO A 25 -39.58 2.44 -3.77
C PRO A 25 -38.76 1.90 -2.59
N VAL A 26 -38.40 2.79 -1.67
CA VAL A 26 -37.69 2.41 -0.45
C VAL A 26 -38.66 1.58 0.38
N LEU A 27 -38.37 0.29 0.52
CA LEU A 27 -38.99 -0.54 1.54
C LEU A 27 -38.59 0.03 2.91
N GLU A 28 -39.61 0.23 3.74
CA GLU A 28 -39.54 0.81 5.08
C GLU A 28 -38.41 0.18 5.91
N GLY A 29 -37.38 0.99 6.22
CA GLY A 29 -36.22 0.56 7.03
C GLY A 29 -34.86 1.20 6.68
N ALA A 30 -34.71 1.86 5.52
CA ALA A 30 -33.43 2.47 5.14
C ALA A 30 -33.15 3.78 5.89
N ARG A 31 -32.04 3.82 6.64
CA ARG A 31 -31.48 5.06 7.22
C ARG A 31 -30.91 5.95 6.11
N PRO A 32 -30.95 7.29 6.24
CA PRO A 32 -30.36 8.19 5.26
C PRO A 32 -28.84 8.04 5.29
N HIS A 33 -28.26 7.53 4.19
CA HIS A 33 -26.84 7.26 4.08
C HIS A 33 -26.11 8.54 3.64
N ALA A 34 -25.14 8.98 4.44
CA ALA A 34 -24.26 10.08 4.11
C ALA A 34 -23.26 9.64 3.02
N GLY A 35 -23.11 10.46 1.97
CA GLY A 35 -22.05 10.32 0.96
C GLY A 35 -22.27 9.21 -0.08
N SER A 36 -22.19 9.58 -1.37
CA SER A 36 -22.33 8.66 -2.52
C SER A 36 -21.20 7.63 -2.67
N GLY A 37 -20.15 7.68 -1.84
CA GLY A 37 -18.99 6.77 -1.88
C GLY A 37 -19.17 5.46 -1.11
N GLY A 38 -19.85 5.48 0.05
CA GLY A 38 -20.02 4.29 0.90
C GLY A 38 -20.88 3.22 0.25
N ALA A 39 -22.04 3.59 -0.30
CA ALA A 39 -22.98 2.63 -0.89
C ALA A 39 -22.40 1.85 -2.08
N ALA A 40 -21.50 2.47 -2.85
CA ALA A 40 -20.89 1.83 -4.01
C ALA A 40 -19.62 1.04 -3.67
N PHE A 41 -18.92 1.37 -2.56
CA PHE A 41 -17.90 0.52 -1.97
C PHE A 41 -18.52 -0.73 -1.32
N GLU A 42 -19.65 -0.59 -0.62
CA GLU A 42 -20.38 -1.71 -0.03
C GLU A 42 -20.87 -2.68 -1.11
N GLY A 43 -21.40 -2.13 -2.22
CA GLY A 43 -21.76 -2.87 -3.41
C GLY A 43 -20.59 -3.66 -4.01
N PHE A 44 -19.39 -3.06 -4.05
CA PHE A 44 -18.15 -3.70 -4.50
C PHE A 44 -17.75 -4.85 -3.58
N LEU A 45 -17.80 -4.67 -2.26
CA LEU A 45 -17.43 -5.72 -1.29
C LEU A 45 -18.39 -6.91 -1.35
N ARG A 46 -19.70 -6.66 -1.42
CA ARG A 46 -20.72 -7.72 -1.41
C ARG A 46 -20.79 -8.48 -2.74
N SER A 47 -20.85 -7.74 -3.85
CA SER A 47 -21.22 -8.30 -5.17
C SER A 47 -20.20 -8.02 -6.28
N GLY A 48 -19.24 -7.13 -6.05
CA GLY A 48 -18.35 -6.59 -7.09
C GLY A 48 -19.01 -5.56 -8.02
N ALA A 49 -20.30 -5.24 -7.84
CA ALA A 49 -21.00 -4.22 -8.62
C ALA A 49 -20.57 -2.80 -8.19
N GLY A 50 -20.48 -1.84 -9.13
CA GLY A 50 -20.08 -0.45 -8.87
C GLY A 50 -18.61 -0.10 -9.20
N ALA A 51 -17.80 -1.10 -9.56
CA ALA A 51 -16.39 -0.89 -9.91
C ALA A 51 -16.15 0.03 -11.13
N LEU A 52 -17.16 0.24 -11.98
CA LEU A 52 -17.10 1.11 -13.17
C LEU A 52 -17.55 2.56 -12.86
N GLU A 53 -18.60 2.75 -12.06
CA GLU A 53 -19.18 4.08 -11.80
C GLU A 53 -18.30 4.95 -10.88
N LEU A 54 -17.56 4.33 -9.95
CA LEU A 54 -16.61 5.05 -9.08
C LEU A 54 -15.27 5.35 -9.77
N LYS A 55 -14.83 4.50 -10.71
CA LYS A 55 -13.66 4.78 -11.56
C LYS A 55 -13.84 6.04 -12.40
N ALA A 56 -15.06 6.30 -12.88
CA ALA A 56 -15.39 7.50 -13.62
C ALA A 56 -15.35 8.78 -12.77
N MET A 57 -15.52 8.68 -11.44
CA MET A 57 -15.63 9.82 -10.52
C MET A 57 -14.28 10.29 -9.93
N SER A 58 -13.23 9.46 -9.93
CA SER A 58 -11.91 9.83 -9.40
C SER A 58 -10.98 10.50 -10.43
N GLY A 59 -11.41 10.65 -11.69
CA GLY A 59 -10.63 11.29 -12.76
C GLY A 59 -9.34 10.56 -13.15
N ALA A 60 -9.08 9.38 -12.58
CA ALA A 60 -7.96 8.52 -12.94
C ALA A 60 -8.41 7.56 -14.05
N SER A 61 -8.08 7.91 -15.29
CA SER A 61 -8.22 6.99 -16.43
C SER A 61 -7.20 5.86 -16.33
N ASP A 62 -7.71 4.66 -16.59
CA ASP A 62 -7.03 3.39 -16.86
C ASP A 62 -6.30 2.69 -15.71
N GLY A 63 -6.92 1.60 -15.24
CA GLY A 63 -6.16 0.34 -15.21
C GLY A 63 -5.78 -0.28 -13.86
N ALA A 64 -6.72 -0.48 -12.93
CA ALA A 64 -6.49 -1.38 -11.80
C ALA A 64 -7.77 -2.16 -11.44
N GLY A 65 -7.63 -3.47 -11.22
CA GLY A 65 -8.68 -4.34 -10.68
C GLY A 65 -8.79 -4.31 -9.14
N GLY A 66 -7.94 -3.51 -8.48
CA GLY A 66 -8.04 -3.18 -7.06
C GLY A 66 -8.82 -1.88 -6.84
N TYR A 67 -9.52 -1.78 -5.72
CA TYR A 67 -10.24 -0.58 -5.34
C TYR A 67 -9.44 0.15 -4.26
N ALA A 68 -9.14 1.43 -4.50
CA ALA A 68 -8.56 2.30 -3.48
C ALA A 68 -9.62 2.54 -2.41
N ILE A 69 -9.31 2.22 -1.16
CA ILE A 69 -10.25 2.39 -0.04
C ILE A 69 -10.71 3.87 -0.02
N PRO A 70 -12.02 4.15 0.17
CA PRO A 70 -12.47 5.54 0.31
C PRO A 70 -11.77 6.20 1.50
N ARG A 71 -11.41 7.48 1.38
CA ARG A 71 -10.64 8.21 2.40
C ARG A 71 -11.23 8.15 3.81
N GLU A 72 -12.56 8.01 3.91
CA GLU A 72 -13.27 7.88 5.19
C GLU A 72 -12.99 6.55 5.89
N ILE A 73 -12.90 5.45 5.13
CA ILE A 73 -12.57 4.11 5.65
C ILE A 73 -11.07 4.02 5.92
N ASP A 74 -10.23 4.63 5.07
CA ASP A 74 -8.78 4.72 5.30
C ASP A 74 -8.48 5.48 6.60
N ALA A 75 -9.15 6.62 6.84
CA ALA A 75 -9.07 7.35 8.10
C ALA A 75 -9.57 6.53 9.31
N LEU A 76 -10.58 5.67 9.12
CA LEU A 76 -11.05 4.77 10.16
C LEU A 76 -10.00 3.69 10.49
N VAL A 77 -9.41 3.06 9.46
CA VAL A 77 -8.32 2.09 9.62
C VAL A 77 -7.12 2.75 10.31
N ASP A 78 -6.71 3.93 9.89
CA ASP A 78 -5.60 4.68 10.51
C ASP A 78 -5.88 5.03 11.97
N SER A 79 -7.08 5.52 12.27
CA SER A 79 -7.47 5.86 13.65
C SER A 79 -7.50 4.62 14.56
N THR A 80 -7.96 3.50 14.02
CA THR A 80 -8.02 2.20 14.72
C THR A 80 -6.60 1.64 14.90
N LEU A 81 -5.78 1.69 13.87
CA LEU A 81 -4.38 1.26 13.89
C LEU A 81 -3.55 2.09 14.89
N ALA A 82 -3.74 3.41 14.92
CA ALA A 82 -3.06 4.29 15.87
C ALA A 82 -3.50 4.04 17.32
N SER A 83 -4.76 3.65 17.54
CA SER A 83 -5.28 3.28 18.86
C SER A 83 -4.75 1.92 19.34
N ILE A 84 -4.59 0.96 18.42
CA ILE A 84 -4.17 -0.41 18.76
C ILE A 84 -2.65 -0.55 18.84
N SER A 85 -1.87 0.12 17.97
CA SER A 85 -0.42 -0.02 17.87
C SER A 85 0.33 0.88 18.87
N PRO A 86 0.85 0.34 19.99
CA PRO A 86 1.39 1.16 21.08
C PRO A 86 2.69 1.88 20.69
N ILE A 87 3.49 1.28 19.80
CA ILE A 87 4.77 1.85 19.35
C ILE A 87 4.55 3.01 18.36
N ARG A 88 3.54 2.89 17.49
CA ARG A 88 3.19 3.92 16.52
C ARG A 88 2.74 5.21 17.22
N ALA A 89 1.99 5.10 18.31
CA ALA A 89 1.52 6.22 19.11
C ALA A 89 2.65 7.08 19.73
N ILE A 90 3.84 6.49 19.94
CA ILE A 90 4.99 7.16 20.58
C ILE A 90 6.14 7.50 19.60
N ALA A 91 6.11 6.96 18.39
CA ALA A 91 7.12 7.17 17.36
C ALA A 91 6.79 8.38 16.46
N ASN A 92 7.75 8.77 15.61
CA ASN A 92 7.51 9.78 14.59
C ASN A 92 7.06 9.11 13.29
N VAL A 93 5.82 9.35 12.89
CA VAL A 93 5.23 8.81 11.66
C VAL A 93 5.31 9.86 10.55
N VAL A 94 5.84 9.48 9.39
CA VAL A 94 5.94 10.32 8.21
C VAL A 94 5.33 9.61 7.02
N THR A 95 4.33 10.24 6.42
CA THR A 95 3.73 9.80 5.15
C THR A 95 4.63 10.21 3.98
N VAL A 96 4.92 9.28 3.08
CA VAL A 96 5.83 9.49 1.95
C VAL A 96 5.15 9.13 0.63
N GLY A 97 5.30 9.99 -0.39
CA GLY A 97 4.70 9.78 -1.71
C GLY A 97 5.50 8.86 -2.63
N SER A 98 6.81 8.70 -2.37
CA SER A 98 7.71 7.87 -3.16
C SER A 98 8.54 6.94 -2.27
N ALA A 99 9.01 5.82 -2.83
CA ALA A 99 9.97 4.97 -2.14
C ALA A 99 11.29 5.73 -1.90
N GLY A 100 11.96 5.44 -0.78
CA GLY A 100 13.31 5.94 -0.50
C GLY A 100 13.40 7.19 0.37
N TYR A 101 12.50 7.36 1.34
CA TYR A 101 12.65 8.41 2.36
C TYR A 101 14.02 8.34 3.03
N ARG A 102 14.71 9.48 3.07
CA ARG A 102 16.01 9.62 3.72
C ARG A 102 16.00 10.83 4.63
N LYS A 103 16.61 10.69 5.79
CA LYS A 103 16.80 11.78 6.75
C LYS A 103 18.27 11.89 7.11
N LEU A 104 18.82 13.09 6.98
CA LEU A 104 20.15 13.40 7.49
C LEU A 104 20.06 13.77 8.97
N VAL A 105 20.93 13.17 9.79
CA VAL A 105 21.06 13.45 11.21
C VAL A 105 22.51 13.82 11.50
N ALA A 106 22.71 15.01 12.09
CA ALA A 106 24.04 15.43 12.52
C ALA A 106 24.47 14.64 13.77
N SER A 107 25.67 14.07 13.73
CA SER A 107 26.39 13.55 14.88
C SER A 107 27.39 14.59 15.34
N GLY A 108 27.18 15.09 16.57
CA GLY A 108 27.91 16.23 17.12
C GLY A 108 27.32 17.56 16.65
N GLY A 109 27.31 18.55 17.55
CA GLY A 109 27.07 19.94 17.16
C GLY A 109 28.37 20.57 16.66
N THR A 110 28.27 21.69 15.95
CA THR A 110 29.44 22.56 15.72
C THR A 110 29.94 23.05 17.08
N PRO A 111 31.13 22.63 17.55
CA PRO A 111 31.65 23.09 18.82
C PRO A 111 31.82 24.60 18.79
N SER A 112 31.62 25.25 19.94
CA SER A 112 31.93 26.67 20.12
C SER A 112 33.22 26.81 20.89
N GLY A 113 34.03 27.80 20.52
CA GLY A 113 35.27 28.14 21.21
C GLY A 113 35.17 29.51 21.87
N TRP A 114 35.67 29.63 23.10
CA TRP A 114 35.95 30.92 23.70
C TRP A 114 37.34 31.38 23.27
N ALA A 115 37.46 32.59 22.74
CA ALA A 115 38.74 33.20 22.40
C ALA A 115 38.98 34.45 23.25
N ALA A 116 40.21 34.60 23.75
CA ALA A 116 40.66 35.82 24.39
C ALA A 116 40.75 36.96 23.36
N GLU A 117 40.66 38.22 23.82
CA GLU A 117 40.64 39.41 22.95
C GLU A 117 41.85 39.48 21.99
N THR A 118 43.02 39.04 22.46
CA THR A 118 44.28 39.01 21.69
C THR A 118 44.68 37.60 21.22
N GLY A 119 43.84 36.59 21.44
CA GLY A 119 44.11 35.20 21.08
C GLY A 119 43.69 34.86 19.65
N ALA A 120 44.44 33.97 19.00
CA ALA A 120 44.04 33.41 17.71
C ALA A 120 42.73 32.60 17.87
N ARG A 121 41.76 32.85 16.98
CA ARG A 121 40.51 32.09 16.92
C ARG A 121 40.74 30.83 16.09
N ALA A 122 40.89 29.69 16.74
CA ALA A 122 40.98 28.40 16.06
C ALA A 122 39.65 28.06 15.37
N GLU A 123 39.74 27.43 14.21
CA GLU A 123 38.58 26.91 13.49
C GLU A 123 37.91 25.81 14.33
N THR A 124 36.59 25.87 14.45
CA THR A 124 35.79 24.88 15.16
C THR A 124 35.51 23.69 14.25
N ASP A 125 35.48 22.47 14.79
CA ASP A 125 35.13 21.29 13.99
C ASP A 125 33.77 21.42 13.28
N THR A 126 33.59 20.70 12.18
CA THR A 126 32.32 20.67 11.45
C THR A 126 31.46 19.47 11.87
N ALA A 127 30.14 19.65 11.95
CA ALA A 127 29.22 18.57 12.25
C ALA A 127 29.28 17.48 11.16
N THR A 128 29.26 16.21 11.59
CA THR A 128 29.22 15.07 10.68
C THR A 128 27.77 14.68 10.42
N PHE A 129 27.35 14.53 9.16
CA PHE A 129 25.98 14.11 8.83
C PHE A 129 25.93 12.61 8.57
N ASN A 130 24.97 11.93 9.20
CA ASN A 130 24.70 10.51 9.04
C ASN A 130 23.35 10.35 8.36
N GLU A 131 23.29 9.49 7.37
CA GLU A 131 22.06 9.20 6.63
C GLU A 131 21.26 8.10 7.33
N ILE A 132 19.96 8.34 7.50
CA ILE A 132 18.98 7.35 7.96
C ILE A 132 18.01 7.09 6.81
N ALA A 133 18.03 5.86 6.29
CA ALA A 133 17.09 5.35 5.29
C ALA A 133 16.29 4.18 5.90
N PRO A 134 15.03 4.40 6.30
CA PRO A 134 14.19 3.33 6.84
C PRO A 134 13.97 2.21 5.81
N PRO A 135 14.15 0.93 6.17
CA PRO A 135 13.81 -0.17 5.28
C PRO A 135 12.30 -0.24 5.09
N MET A 136 11.87 -0.37 3.84
CA MET A 136 10.47 -0.50 3.46
C MET A 136 10.11 -1.97 3.22
N GLY A 137 8.85 -2.31 3.49
CA GLY A 137 8.29 -3.63 3.23
C GLY A 137 6.78 -3.55 3.06
N ASP A 138 6.23 -4.49 2.28
CA ASP A 138 4.80 -4.54 2.00
C ASP A 138 4.12 -5.39 3.07
N LEU A 139 3.08 -4.82 3.70
CA LEU A 139 2.22 -5.52 4.63
C LEU A 139 0.90 -5.86 3.93
N TYR A 140 0.42 -7.10 4.11
CA TYR A 140 -0.81 -7.57 3.51
C TYR A 140 -1.63 -8.41 4.48
N ALA A 141 -2.95 -8.38 4.30
CA ALA A 141 -3.93 -9.21 5.00
C ALA A 141 -4.88 -9.82 3.97
N ASN A 142 -5.34 -11.05 4.23
CA ASN A 142 -6.30 -11.74 3.36
C ASN A 142 -7.43 -12.40 4.16
N PRO A 143 -8.26 -11.60 4.87
CA PRO A 143 -9.47 -12.13 5.50
C PRO A 143 -10.43 -12.73 4.47
N ALA A 144 -11.14 -13.77 4.88
CA ALA A 144 -12.11 -14.47 4.04
C ALA A 144 -13.50 -14.44 4.69
N ALA A 145 -14.53 -14.17 3.89
CA ALA A 145 -15.93 -14.26 4.30
C ALA A 145 -16.68 -15.26 3.39
N SER A 146 -17.71 -15.93 3.89
CA SER A 146 -18.56 -16.76 3.04
C SER A 146 -19.51 -15.89 2.22
N GLN A 147 -19.84 -16.31 0.99
CA GLN A 147 -20.79 -15.55 0.16
C GLN A 147 -22.15 -15.39 0.86
N THR A 148 -22.61 -16.41 1.59
CA THR A 148 -23.88 -16.36 2.34
C THR A 148 -23.90 -15.30 3.45
N MET A 149 -22.74 -15.02 4.04
CA MET A 149 -22.57 -13.98 5.06
C MET A 149 -22.54 -12.59 4.41
N LEU A 150 -21.97 -12.46 3.21
CA LEU A 150 -21.98 -11.21 2.44
C LEU A 150 -23.37 -10.86 1.91
N ASP A 151 -24.20 -11.87 1.63
CA ASP A 151 -25.58 -11.70 1.15
C ASP A 151 -26.55 -11.28 2.28
N ASP A 152 -26.13 -11.34 3.55
CA ASP A 152 -26.94 -10.89 4.69
C ASP A 152 -26.87 -9.36 4.86
N GLY A 153 -28.02 -8.71 4.72
CA GLY A 153 -28.15 -7.25 4.86
C GLY A 153 -27.99 -6.72 6.29
N ALA A 154 -28.05 -7.58 7.32
CA ALA A 154 -27.78 -7.18 8.70
C ALA A 154 -26.28 -7.17 9.05
N PHE A 155 -25.44 -7.80 8.22
CA PHE A 155 -24.00 -7.90 8.45
C PHE A 155 -23.27 -6.69 7.85
N ASP A 156 -22.58 -5.91 8.69
CA ASP A 156 -21.73 -4.80 8.25
C ASP A 156 -20.34 -5.31 7.82
N VAL A 157 -20.23 -5.60 6.51
CA VAL A 157 -19.00 -6.14 5.90
C VAL A 157 -17.85 -5.12 5.98
N GLU A 158 -18.15 -3.83 5.85
CA GLU A 158 -17.15 -2.76 5.82
C GLU A 158 -16.48 -2.59 7.17
N ALA A 159 -17.28 -2.44 8.22
CA ALA A 159 -16.76 -2.28 9.58
C ALA A 159 -16.01 -3.53 10.05
N TRP A 160 -16.54 -4.72 9.74
CA TRP A 160 -15.86 -5.98 10.06
C TRP A 160 -14.51 -6.11 9.33
N LEU A 161 -14.48 -5.86 8.03
CA LEU A 161 -13.26 -5.97 7.24
C LEU A 161 -12.21 -4.94 7.68
N ALA A 162 -12.64 -3.70 7.95
CA ALA A 162 -11.77 -2.64 8.45
C ALA A 162 -11.17 -2.98 9.83
N ASP A 163 -11.98 -3.47 10.77
CA ASP A 163 -11.50 -3.88 12.11
C ASP A 163 -10.51 -5.04 12.00
N GLU A 164 -10.79 -6.04 11.15
CA GLU A 164 -9.93 -7.21 11.05
C GLU A 164 -8.61 -6.95 10.34
N ILE A 165 -8.62 -6.13 9.28
CA ILE A 165 -7.38 -5.65 8.66
C ILE A 165 -6.59 -4.81 9.67
N ALA A 166 -7.23 -3.87 10.37
CA ALA A 166 -6.55 -3.00 11.32
C ALA A 166 -5.91 -3.78 12.48
N ARG A 167 -6.59 -4.82 13.01
CA ARG A 167 -6.04 -5.68 14.08
C ARG A 167 -4.82 -6.47 13.61
N GLU A 168 -4.91 -7.13 12.46
CA GLU A 168 -3.80 -7.91 11.93
C GLU A 168 -2.62 -7.02 11.53
N PHE A 169 -2.89 -5.83 10.98
CA PHE A 169 -1.85 -4.85 10.70
C PHE A 169 -1.19 -4.34 11.98
N ALA A 170 -1.98 -3.98 13.00
CA ALA A 170 -1.45 -3.52 14.28
C ALA A 170 -0.54 -4.57 14.94
N ARG A 171 -0.95 -5.85 14.88
CA ARG A 171 -0.15 -6.97 15.40
C ARG A 171 1.15 -7.16 14.63
N ALA A 172 1.07 -7.23 13.29
CA ALA A 172 2.23 -7.45 12.45
C ALA A 172 3.24 -6.27 12.55
N GLU A 173 2.73 -5.04 12.58
CA GLU A 173 3.53 -3.83 12.78
C GLU A 173 4.16 -3.79 14.18
N GLY A 174 3.40 -4.09 15.23
CA GLY A 174 3.90 -4.11 16.62
C GLY A 174 5.14 -5.00 16.75
N ALA A 175 5.06 -6.23 16.28
CA ALA A 175 6.18 -7.17 16.26
C ALA A 175 7.36 -6.65 15.42
N ALA A 176 7.08 -6.05 14.26
CA ALA A 176 8.11 -5.51 13.36
C ALA A 176 8.81 -4.27 13.93
N PHE A 177 8.08 -3.36 14.60
CA PHE A 177 8.67 -2.17 15.22
C PHE A 177 9.52 -2.49 16.45
N VAL A 178 9.23 -3.59 17.15
CA VAL A 178 10.05 -4.05 18.27
C VAL A 178 11.28 -4.83 17.79
N SER A 179 11.08 -5.87 16.97
CA SER A 179 12.12 -6.88 16.67
C SER A 179 12.37 -7.15 15.19
N GLY A 180 11.74 -6.38 14.28
CA GLY A 180 11.89 -6.56 12.85
C GLY A 180 13.33 -6.45 12.36
N ASN A 181 13.68 -7.22 11.33
CA ASN A 181 15.06 -7.35 10.87
C ASN A 181 15.47 -6.35 9.77
N GLY A 182 14.53 -5.56 9.24
CA GLY A 182 14.79 -4.61 8.14
C GLY A 182 14.79 -5.21 6.74
N THR A 183 14.51 -6.51 6.57
CA THR A 183 14.46 -7.17 5.26
C THR A 183 13.02 -7.39 4.84
N ASN A 184 12.54 -6.60 3.87
CA ASN A 184 11.13 -6.55 3.44
C ASN A 184 10.15 -6.29 4.60
N LYS A 185 10.61 -5.66 5.68
CA LYS A 185 9.81 -5.26 6.85
C LYS A 185 10.57 -4.15 7.61
N PRO A 186 9.91 -3.38 8.48
CA PRO A 186 10.59 -2.43 9.36
C PRO A 186 11.72 -3.06 10.17
N LYS A 187 12.77 -2.28 10.46
CA LYS A 187 13.80 -2.68 11.42
C LYS A 187 13.39 -2.22 12.81
N GLY A 188 13.18 -3.18 13.70
CA GLY A 188 12.74 -2.91 15.07
C GLY A 188 13.86 -2.31 15.93
N PHE A 189 13.50 -1.54 16.93
CA PHE A 189 14.49 -0.87 17.79
C PHE A 189 15.38 -1.85 18.58
N LEU A 190 14.92 -3.09 18.84
CA LEU A 190 15.74 -4.12 19.49
C LEU A 190 16.69 -4.84 18.53
N ALA A 191 16.51 -4.70 17.20
CA ALA A 191 17.37 -5.32 16.19
C ALA A 191 18.62 -4.48 15.87
N TYR A 192 18.78 -3.30 16.48
CA TYR A 192 20.00 -2.51 16.40
C TYR A 192 21.08 -3.09 17.33
N ALA A 193 22.34 -2.93 16.95
CA ALA A 193 23.45 -3.33 17.80
C ALA A 193 23.37 -2.57 19.14
N THR A 194 23.72 -3.22 20.24
CA THR A 194 23.77 -2.57 21.55
C THR A 194 25.15 -2.67 22.18
N ALA A 195 25.50 -1.71 23.02
CA ALA A 195 26.74 -1.71 23.79
C ALA A 195 26.53 -1.11 25.19
N ALA A 196 27.32 -1.55 26.16
CA ALA A 196 27.35 -0.95 27.50
C ALA A 196 28.11 0.40 27.53
N THR A 197 28.80 0.76 26.45
CA THR A 197 29.57 2.00 26.36
C THR A 197 28.65 3.22 26.32
N GLY A 198 29.03 4.26 27.05
CA GLY A 198 28.32 5.54 27.07
C GLY A 198 28.47 6.35 25.79
N ASP A 199 27.78 7.48 25.74
CA ASP A 199 27.82 8.40 24.60
C ASP A 199 29.23 8.98 24.36
N GLY A 200 29.58 9.24 23.10
CA GLY A 200 30.87 9.80 22.69
C GLY A 200 31.93 8.76 22.31
N ALA A 201 31.89 7.57 22.90
CA ALA A 201 32.74 6.43 22.51
C ALA A 201 31.99 5.39 21.65
N ARG A 202 30.66 5.37 21.74
CA ARG A 202 29.79 4.44 21.01
C ARG A 202 29.62 4.91 19.55
N ALA A 203 29.79 3.99 18.60
CA ALA A 203 29.58 4.27 17.19
C ALA A 203 28.11 4.64 16.90
N PHE A 204 27.88 5.51 15.90
CA PHE A 204 26.54 5.86 15.44
C PHE A 204 25.78 4.61 14.99
N GLY A 205 24.49 4.52 15.32
CA GLY A 205 23.64 3.37 15.02
C GLY A 205 23.70 2.23 16.04
N THR A 206 24.55 2.33 17.07
CA THR A 206 24.57 1.41 18.21
C THR A 206 23.83 2.02 19.41
N LEU A 207 22.90 1.28 20.00
CA LEU A 207 22.12 1.71 21.17
C LEU A 207 22.85 1.37 22.48
N GLN A 208 22.56 2.11 23.53
CA GLN A 208 23.08 1.77 24.86
C GLN A 208 22.25 0.66 25.50
N HIS A 209 22.88 -0.26 26.22
CA HIS A 209 22.20 -1.10 27.19
C HIS A 209 22.79 -0.93 28.59
N VAL A 210 21.95 -1.14 29.61
CA VAL A 210 22.36 -1.20 31.02
C VAL A 210 22.03 -2.60 31.52
N ALA A 211 23.03 -3.31 32.04
CA ALA A 211 22.84 -4.67 32.53
C ALA A 211 22.04 -4.69 33.83
N SER A 212 21.09 -5.62 33.94
CA SER A 212 20.24 -5.81 35.14
C SER A 212 20.98 -6.38 36.36
N GLY A 213 22.24 -6.81 36.16
CA GLY A 213 23.11 -7.37 37.20
C GLY A 213 23.00 -8.88 37.42
N ALA A 214 21.94 -9.54 36.92
CA ALA A 214 21.77 -10.99 36.99
C ALA A 214 21.31 -11.55 35.63
N SER A 215 21.68 -12.78 35.30
CA SER A 215 21.21 -13.43 34.07
C SER A 215 19.75 -13.86 34.22
N GLY A 216 18.90 -13.51 33.25
CA GLY A 216 17.48 -13.90 33.24
C GLY A 216 16.55 -13.11 34.15
N ALA A 217 17.09 -12.21 34.99
CA ALA A 217 16.30 -11.46 35.95
C ALA A 217 17.02 -10.18 36.40
N PHE A 218 16.42 -9.46 37.35
CA PHE A 218 17.12 -8.41 38.09
C PHE A 218 17.92 -9.01 39.26
N ALA A 219 19.05 -8.37 39.60
CA ALA A 219 19.80 -8.65 40.83
C ALA A 219 19.09 -8.05 42.07
N ALA A 220 19.79 -8.04 43.22
CA ALA A 220 19.35 -7.27 44.38
C ALA A 220 19.28 -5.77 44.06
N ASN A 221 18.42 -5.04 44.78
CA ASN A 221 18.12 -3.62 44.54
C ASN A 221 17.79 -3.31 43.07
N PRO A 222 16.80 -4.02 42.47
CA PRO A 222 16.49 -3.92 41.05
C PRO A 222 16.12 -2.50 40.58
N GLU A 223 15.62 -1.66 41.49
CA GLU A 223 15.27 -0.26 41.28
C GLU A 223 16.47 0.62 40.89
N GLU A 224 17.67 0.32 41.39
CA GLU A 224 18.88 1.07 41.04
C GLU A 224 19.14 0.99 39.54
N LYS A 225 18.89 -0.17 38.91
CA LYS A 225 19.08 -0.37 37.47
C LYS A 225 18.06 0.35 36.61
N LEU A 226 16.85 0.56 37.11
CA LEU A 226 15.86 1.40 36.42
C LEU A 226 16.27 2.88 36.49
N ILE A 227 16.81 3.33 37.62
CA ILE A 227 17.33 4.70 37.77
C ILE A 227 18.55 4.89 36.87
N ASP A 228 19.50 3.95 36.86
CA ASP A 228 20.67 3.96 35.99
C ASP A 228 20.26 4.07 34.51
N LEU A 229 19.25 3.31 34.08
CA LEU A 229 18.71 3.36 32.71
C LEU A 229 18.18 4.75 32.36
N VAL A 230 17.43 5.40 33.25
CA VAL A 230 16.93 6.77 33.05
C VAL A 230 18.07 7.78 32.98
N GLN A 231 19.06 7.64 33.88
CA GLN A 231 20.18 8.57 33.96
C GLN A 231 21.20 8.38 32.84
N ALA A 232 21.26 7.19 32.23
CA ALA A 232 22.09 6.93 31.06
C ALA A 232 21.64 7.73 29.82
N LEU A 233 20.34 8.02 29.70
CA LEU A 233 19.83 8.87 28.61
C LEU A 233 20.21 10.33 28.85
N ARG A 234 20.71 11.04 27.83
CA ARG A 234 21.07 12.46 27.96
C ARG A 234 19.85 13.32 28.29
N PRO A 235 20.00 14.37 29.12
CA PRO A 235 18.88 15.21 29.57
C PRO A 235 17.94 15.75 28.47
N PRO A 236 18.44 16.22 27.29
CA PRO A 236 17.55 16.72 26.24
C PRO A 236 16.59 15.68 25.68
N TYR A 237 16.95 14.39 25.74
CA TYR A 237 16.12 13.29 25.24
C TYR A 237 15.23 12.67 26.33
N ARG A 238 15.36 13.09 27.59
CA ARG A 238 14.46 12.63 28.67
C ARG A 238 13.09 13.29 28.57
N GLN A 239 13.02 14.51 28.04
CA GLN A 239 11.73 15.15 27.80
C GLN A 239 10.96 14.36 26.73
N GLY A 240 9.77 13.89 27.08
CA GLY A 240 8.95 13.02 26.21
C GLY A 240 9.46 11.58 26.10
N ALA A 241 10.40 11.15 26.96
CA ALA A 241 10.79 9.76 27.03
C ALA A 241 9.72 8.89 27.69
N VAL A 242 9.62 7.64 27.24
CA VAL A 242 8.68 6.65 27.78
C VAL A 242 9.40 5.32 28.00
N PHE A 243 8.88 4.53 28.95
CA PHE A 243 9.25 3.13 29.08
C PHE A 243 8.41 2.27 28.14
N VAL A 244 9.02 1.26 27.52
CA VAL A 244 8.34 0.25 26.72
C VAL A 244 8.74 -1.13 27.24
N MET A 245 7.74 -1.95 27.58
CA MET A 245 7.92 -3.32 28.08
C MET A 245 6.61 -4.09 27.92
N ASN A 246 6.64 -5.42 28.08
CA ASN A 246 5.43 -6.23 28.11
C ASN A 246 4.78 -6.27 29.50
N SER A 247 3.52 -6.73 29.57
CA SER A 247 2.75 -6.84 30.80
C SER A 247 3.42 -7.71 31.88
N SER A 248 4.12 -8.79 31.48
CA SER A 248 4.80 -9.70 32.41
C SER A 248 5.98 -9.02 33.12
N THR A 249 6.76 -8.23 32.37
CA THR A 249 7.89 -7.44 32.88
C THR A 249 7.40 -6.30 33.75
N LEU A 250 6.33 -5.61 33.35
CA LEU A 250 5.69 -4.59 34.17
C LEU A 250 5.18 -5.16 35.50
N ALA A 251 4.53 -6.33 35.46
CA ALA A 251 4.08 -7.02 36.66
C ALA A 251 5.25 -7.41 37.59
N ARG A 252 6.44 -7.72 37.04
CA ARG A 252 7.64 -7.96 37.83
C ARG A 252 8.13 -6.69 38.54
N ILE A 253 8.15 -5.55 37.84
CA ILE A 253 8.54 -4.25 38.42
C ILE A 253 7.54 -3.82 39.51
N ARG A 254 6.24 -4.01 39.30
CA ARG A 254 5.20 -3.76 40.32
C ARG A 254 5.40 -4.54 41.61
N LYS A 255 6.07 -5.69 41.54
CA LYS A 255 6.32 -6.55 42.69
C LYS A 255 7.61 -6.18 43.45
N PHE A 256 8.32 -5.13 43.04
CA PHE A 256 9.48 -4.63 43.79
C PHE A 256 9.05 -4.10 45.14
N LYS A 257 9.83 -4.43 46.18
CA LYS A 257 9.49 -4.14 47.58
C LYS A 257 10.67 -3.52 48.30
N THR A 258 10.37 -2.67 49.28
CA THR A 258 11.34 -2.25 50.30
C THR A 258 11.70 -3.42 51.20
N SER A 259 12.75 -3.27 52.01
CA SER A 259 13.14 -4.24 53.04
C SER A 259 12.00 -4.58 53.99
N ASP A 260 11.09 -3.64 54.22
CA ASP A 260 9.93 -3.78 55.11
C ASP A 260 8.73 -4.47 54.43
N GLY A 261 8.88 -4.88 53.16
CA GLY A 261 7.88 -5.64 52.40
C GLY A 261 6.81 -4.78 51.70
N ALA A 262 6.86 -3.46 51.83
CA ALA A 262 5.98 -2.52 51.13
C ALA A 262 6.37 -2.43 49.65
N PHE A 263 5.39 -2.28 48.74
CA PHE A 263 5.68 -2.10 47.31
C PHE A 263 6.36 -0.74 47.06
N LEU A 264 7.44 -0.76 46.28
CA LEU A 264 8.21 0.45 45.90
C LEU A 264 7.42 1.35 44.94
N TRP A 265 6.58 0.77 44.10
CA TRP A 265 5.76 1.49 43.15
C TRP A 265 4.30 1.09 43.28
N GLN A 266 3.43 2.09 43.41
CA GLN A 266 1.99 1.93 43.31
C GLN A 266 1.49 2.83 42.18
N PRO A 267 0.71 2.30 41.22
CA PRO A 267 0.12 3.15 40.19
C PRO A 267 -0.82 4.18 40.84
N GLY A 268 -0.85 5.39 40.28
CA GLY A 268 -1.82 6.40 40.69
C GLY A 268 -3.24 5.87 40.52
N ILE A 269 -4.07 5.97 41.57
CA ILE A 269 -5.47 5.51 41.56
C ILE A 269 -6.40 6.56 40.90
N ALA A 270 -5.84 7.70 40.46
CA ALA A 270 -6.58 8.76 39.81
C ALA A 270 -6.97 8.37 38.37
N SER A 271 -8.29 8.42 38.08
CA SER A 271 -8.83 8.13 36.75
C SER A 271 -8.20 9.06 35.70
N GLY A 272 -7.74 8.48 34.58
CA GLY A 272 -7.25 9.22 33.41
C GLY A 272 -5.76 9.59 33.40
N GLN A 273 -4.97 9.27 34.44
CA GLN A 273 -3.51 9.42 34.36
C GLN A 273 -2.83 8.13 33.89
N PRO A 274 -1.94 8.19 32.87
CA PRO A 274 -1.14 7.05 32.46
C PRO A 274 -0.30 6.52 33.62
N ALA A 275 -0.08 5.20 33.66
CA ALA A 275 0.83 4.62 34.65
C ALA A 275 2.24 5.19 34.45
N THR A 276 2.77 5.86 35.48
CA THR A 276 4.13 6.44 35.43
C THR A 276 5.10 5.62 36.28
N LEU A 277 6.26 5.29 35.72
CA LEU A 277 7.40 4.69 36.40
C LEU A 277 8.53 5.73 36.47
N LEU A 278 9.03 6.03 37.67
CA LEU A 278 10.07 7.05 37.90
C LEU A 278 9.76 8.43 37.28
N GLY A 279 8.47 8.78 37.18
CA GLY A 279 8.01 10.04 36.58
C GLY A 279 7.85 10.03 35.06
N TYR A 280 8.06 8.88 34.40
CA TYR A 280 7.87 8.73 32.95
C TYR A 280 6.71 7.79 32.63
N PRO A 281 5.94 8.02 31.55
CA PRO A 281 4.88 7.11 31.12
C PRO A 281 5.41 5.71 30.78
N VAL A 282 4.59 4.70 31.01
CA VAL A 282 4.83 3.32 30.60
C VAL A 282 3.88 2.95 29.46
N VAL A 283 4.44 2.43 28.37
CA VAL A 283 3.71 1.87 27.23
C VAL A 283 3.86 0.35 27.28
N GLU A 284 2.71 -0.32 27.39
CA GLU A 284 2.65 -1.78 27.38
C GLU A 284 2.63 -2.27 25.93
N ALA A 285 3.68 -2.96 25.51
CA ALA A 285 3.81 -3.56 24.19
C ALA A 285 4.13 -5.04 24.36
N GLU A 286 3.15 -5.90 24.08
CA GLU A 286 3.26 -7.35 24.31
C GLU A 286 4.32 -8.03 23.42
N ASP A 287 4.69 -7.41 22.30
CA ASP A 287 5.77 -7.88 21.43
C ASP A 287 7.18 -7.68 22.03
N MET A 288 7.31 -6.96 23.15
CA MET A 288 8.56 -6.88 23.90
C MET A 288 8.91 -8.25 24.51
N PRO A 289 10.20 -8.66 24.47
CA PRO A 289 10.59 -9.96 24.98
C PRO A 289 10.49 -10.05 26.51
N ASP A 290 10.05 -11.20 27.01
CA ASP A 290 10.09 -11.53 28.44
C ASP A 290 11.52 -11.49 28.99
N LEU A 291 11.64 -11.37 30.32
CA LEU A 291 12.92 -11.46 31.02
C LEU A 291 13.58 -12.83 30.79
N ALA A 292 14.74 -12.83 30.17
CA ALA A 292 15.56 -14.01 29.87
C ALA A 292 17.05 -13.65 29.82
N ALA A 293 17.92 -14.65 29.66
CA ALA A 293 19.34 -14.40 29.53
C ALA A 293 19.61 -13.53 28.29
N ASN A 294 20.35 -12.43 28.47
CA ASN A 294 20.66 -11.44 27.42
C ASN A 294 19.43 -10.80 26.74
N SER A 295 18.25 -10.82 27.36
CA SER A 295 17.07 -10.18 26.79
C SER A 295 17.08 -8.66 27.00
N LEU A 296 16.59 -7.94 26.00
CA LEU A 296 16.34 -6.50 26.07
C LEU A 296 14.85 -6.25 26.34
N SER A 297 14.40 -6.65 27.54
CA SER A 297 12.98 -6.68 27.91
C SER A 297 12.40 -5.31 28.28
N ILE A 298 13.24 -4.30 28.46
CA ILE A 298 12.83 -2.93 28.79
C ILE A 298 13.58 -1.98 27.86
N ALA A 299 12.84 -1.10 27.19
CA ALA A 299 13.39 0.03 26.47
C ALA A 299 12.97 1.34 27.13
N PHE A 300 13.87 2.33 27.11
CA PHE A 300 13.60 3.67 27.61
C PHE A 300 14.21 4.70 26.67
N GLY A 301 13.42 5.69 26.26
CA GLY A 301 13.88 6.74 25.36
C GLY A 301 12.75 7.62 24.83
N ASN A 302 13.12 8.71 24.18
CA ASN A 302 12.19 9.51 23.39
C ASN A 302 12.08 8.89 21.99
N PHE A 303 11.06 8.06 21.80
CA PHE A 303 10.79 7.36 20.54
C PHE A 303 10.38 8.32 19.41
N LYS A 304 9.79 9.47 19.72
CA LYS A 304 9.48 10.50 18.72
C LYS A 304 10.75 11.10 18.10
N ALA A 305 11.83 11.21 18.87
CA ALA A 305 13.13 11.63 18.37
C ALA A 305 13.95 10.47 17.78
N GLY A 306 13.88 9.28 18.40
CA GLY A 306 14.76 8.14 18.11
C GLY A 306 14.22 7.08 17.15
N TYR A 307 12.91 7.03 16.91
CA TYR A 307 12.27 6.02 16.06
C TYR A 307 11.36 6.68 15.03
N LEU A 308 11.66 6.41 13.75
CA LEU A 308 10.96 6.97 12.61
C LEU A 308 10.24 5.83 11.87
N ILE A 309 8.94 5.99 11.69
CA ILE A 309 8.10 5.16 10.85
C ILE A 309 7.84 5.95 9.57
N ALA A 310 8.24 5.39 8.44
CA ALA A 310 7.92 5.95 7.14
C ALA A 310 6.88 5.04 6.47
N GLU A 311 5.76 5.62 6.04
CA GLU A 311 4.64 4.86 5.48
C GLU A 311 4.08 5.51 4.21
N ARG A 312 3.40 4.72 3.39
CA ARG A 312 2.73 5.19 2.17
C ARG A 312 1.23 5.05 2.39
N GLY A 313 0.49 6.13 2.21
CA GLY A 313 -0.94 6.24 2.58
C GLY A 313 -1.92 5.70 1.55
N GLU A 314 -1.63 4.57 0.89
CA GLU A 314 -2.58 3.96 -0.04
C GLU A 314 -2.76 2.47 0.28
N THR A 315 -3.78 2.17 1.08
CA THR A 315 -4.25 0.80 1.29
C THR A 315 -5.19 0.42 0.14
N GLN A 316 -4.87 -0.66 -0.58
CA GLN A 316 -5.71 -1.17 -1.66
C GLN A 316 -6.37 -2.48 -1.25
N ILE A 317 -7.65 -2.66 -1.58
CA ILE A 317 -8.37 -3.92 -1.37
C ILE A 317 -8.74 -4.54 -2.71
N LEU A 318 -8.41 -5.82 -2.85
CA LEU A 318 -8.80 -6.67 -3.96
C LEU A 318 -9.77 -7.75 -3.47
N ARG A 319 -10.93 -7.86 -4.13
CA ARG A 319 -11.91 -8.92 -3.88
C ARG A 319 -11.66 -10.11 -4.80
N ASP A 320 -11.49 -11.30 -4.23
CA ASP A 320 -11.28 -12.57 -4.95
C ASP A 320 -12.32 -13.62 -4.56
N PRO A 321 -13.40 -13.76 -5.35
CA PRO A 321 -14.41 -14.81 -5.16
C PRO A 321 -14.06 -16.13 -5.88
N TYR A 322 -12.91 -16.21 -6.56
CA TYR A 322 -12.61 -17.30 -7.49
C TYR A 322 -11.64 -18.32 -6.92
N SER A 323 -10.66 -17.89 -6.12
CA SER A 323 -9.58 -18.77 -5.66
C SER A 323 -10.02 -19.87 -4.70
N ASN A 324 -11.06 -19.65 -3.88
CA ASN A 324 -11.47 -20.62 -2.86
C ASN A 324 -12.98 -20.62 -2.59
N LYS A 325 -13.76 -21.31 -3.43
CA LYS A 325 -15.21 -21.42 -3.26
C LYS A 325 -15.56 -22.25 -2.02
N PRO A 326 -16.56 -21.86 -1.20
CA PRO A 326 -17.55 -20.79 -1.37
C PRO A 326 -17.15 -19.43 -0.73
N PHE A 327 -15.88 -19.25 -0.40
CA PHE A 327 -15.38 -18.05 0.27
C PHE A 327 -14.96 -16.97 -0.72
N VAL A 328 -15.10 -15.72 -0.27
CA VAL A 328 -14.59 -14.53 -0.92
C VAL A 328 -13.43 -14.02 -0.08
N HIS A 329 -12.28 -13.90 -0.72
CA HIS A 329 -11.05 -13.38 -0.13
C HIS A 329 -10.95 -11.88 -0.38
N PHE A 330 -10.57 -11.12 0.66
CA PHE A 330 -10.29 -9.69 0.54
C PHE A 330 -8.80 -9.47 0.75
N TYR A 331 -8.05 -9.36 -0.34
CA TYR A 331 -6.62 -9.12 -0.30
C TYR A 331 -6.37 -7.62 -0.12
N ALA A 332 -6.07 -7.23 1.12
CA ALA A 332 -5.66 -5.88 1.48
C ALA A 332 -4.15 -5.81 1.45
N THR A 333 -3.59 -4.87 0.70
CA THR A 333 -2.16 -4.72 0.52
C THR A 333 -1.79 -3.25 0.52
N ILE A 334 -0.66 -2.99 1.17
CA ILE A 334 0.12 -1.79 0.91
C ILE A 334 1.07 -2.18 -0.24
N LEU A 335 0.70 -1.78 -1.46
CA LEU A 335 1.32 -2.01 -2.79
C LEU A 335 1.05 -3.34 -3.53
N ALA A 336 -0.01 -3.31 -4.35
CA ALA A 336 -0.34 -4.28 -5.40
C ALA A 336 0.02 -3.82 -6.83
N ASP A 337 0.83 -2.76 -6.99
CA ASP A 337 1.00 -2.07 -8.28
C ASP A 337 1.61 -2.95 -9.40
N ALA A 338 2.37 -3.99 -9.07
CA ALA A 338 3.17 -4.68 -10.07
C ALA A 338 2.45 -5.76 -10.90
N LEU A 339 1.34 -6.31 -10.40
CA LEU A 339 0.79 -7.58 -10.93
C LEU A 339 -0.64 -7.48 -11.47
N ILE A 340 -1.34 -6.37 -11.22
CA ILE A 340 -2.77 -6.27 -11.54
C ILE A 340 -2.96 -5.66 -12.94
N GLN A 341 -2.08 -4.75 -13.39
CA GLN A 341 -1.89 -4.33 -14.79
C GLN A 341 -0.46 -3.80 -15.03
N PRO A 342 0.49 -4.61 -15.52
CA PRO A 342 1.85 -4.15 -15.74
C PRO A 342 1.89 -3.09 -16.85
N CYS A 343 2.32 -1.87 -16.53
CA CYS A 343 2.90 -0.98 -17.52
C CYS A 343 4.39 -1.29 -17.58
N VAL A 344 4.85 -1.79 -18.72
CA VAL A 344 6.26 -2.10 -18.96
C VAL A 344 6.86 -1.00 -19.81
N GLU A 345 8.06 -0.57 -19.45
CA GLU A 345 8.82 0.44 -20.16
C GLU A 345 9.16 -0.03 -21.57
N ALA A 346 9.55 -1.30 -21.70
CA ALA A 346 9.85 -1.95 -22.97
C ALA A 346 9.73 -3.47 -22.86
N ALA A 347 9.52 -4.14 -24.00
CA ALA A 347 9.47 -5.60 -24.10
C ALA A 347 10.67 -6.19 -24.85
N GLY A 348 11.08 -7.40 -24.47
CA GLY A 348 12.16 -8.13 -25.15
C GLY A 348 13.58 -7.70 -24.75
N VAL A 349 13.74 -6.89 -23.70
CA VAL A 349 15.04 -6.36 -23.28
C VAL A 349 15.86 -7.46 -22.60
N SER A 350 17.10 -7.70 -23.06
CA SER A 350 17.95 -8.80 -22.56
C SER A 350 19.11 -8.33 -21.66
N VAL A 351 19.29 -7.02 -21.51
CA VAL A 351 20.29 -6.44 -20.61
C VAL A 351 19.56 -5.55 -19.61
N PRO A 352 19.71 -5.74 -18.30
CA PRO A 352 19.10 -4.85 -17.31
C PRO A 352 19.58 -3.40 -17.55
N PRO A 353 18.68 -2.41 -17.45
CA PRO A 353 19.05 -1.00 -17.45
C PRO A 353 20.11 -0.71 -16.38
N ALA A 354 21.01 0.24 -16.66
CA ALA A 354 22.09 0.60 -15.75
C ALA A 354 21.59 1.31 -14.48
N ASP A 355 20.61 2.22 -14.64
CA ASP A 355 20.05 3.04 -13.55
C ASP A 355 18.50 3.06 -13.57
N PRO A 356 17.84 1.90 -13.38
CA PRO A 356 16.38 1.84 -13.34
C PRO A 356 15.82 2.58 -12.11
N ALA A 357 14.69 3.26 -12.29
CA ALA A 357 13.95 3.92 -11.21
C ALA A 357 12.94 2.94 -10.55
N PRO A 358 12.73 2.99 -9.22
CA PRO A 358 11.76 2.10 -8.57
C PRO A 358 10.36 2.23 -9.17
N GLY A 359 9.72 1.10 -9.45
CA GLY A 359 8.41 1.03 -10.11
C GLY A 359 8.47 0.76 -11.60
N GLN A 360 9.64 0.91 -12.23
CA GLN A 360 9.82 0.57 -13.64
C GLN A 360 9.84 -0.95 -13.85
N CYS A 361 9.17 -1.40 -14.90
CA CYS A 361 8.97 -2.81 -15.22
C CYS A 361 9.35 -3.09 -16.69
N TRP A 362 9.89 -4.28 -16.96
CA TRP A 362 10.26 -4.72 -18.32
C TRP A 362 9.83 -6.16 -18.57
N ILE A 363 9.57 -6.51 -19.83
CA ILE A 363 9.51 -7.92 -20.23
C ILE A 363 10.92 -8.34 -20.68
N VAL A 364 11.47 -9.33 -19.97
CA VAL A 364 12.81 -9.85 -20.22
C VAL A 364 12.85 -10.63 -21.54
N GLY A 365 13.82 -10.32 -22.39
CA GLY A 365 14.04 -10.96 -23.67
C GLY A 365 14.52 -12.41 -23.58
N GLY A 366 14.69 -13.04 -24.75
CA GLY A 366 15.03 -14.48 -24.85
C GLY A 366 16.45 -14.85 -24.45
N SER A 367 17.37 -13.89 -24.30
CA SER A 367 18.78 -14.15 -23.98
C SER A 367 19.29 -13.23 -22.87
N PRO A 368 18.70 -13.28 -21.67
CA PRO A 368 19.01 -12.32 -20.63
C PRO A 368 20.41 -12.46 -20.04
N SER A 369 20.98 -11.34 -19.63
CA SER A 369 22.34 -11.23 -19.10
C SER A 369 22.37 -10.51 -17.75
N GLY A 370 23.52 -10.53 -17.06
CA GLY A 370 23.71 -9.88 -15.77
C GLY A 370 22.70 -10.34 -14.72
N ALA A 371 22.09 -9.40 -13.99
CA ALA A 371 21.11 -9.69 -12.94
C ALA A 371 19.82 -10.34 -13.45
N TRP A 372 19.57 -10.35 -14.77
CA TRP A 372 18.40 -10.97 -15.40
C TRP A 372 18.65 -12.41 -15.88
N SER A 373 19.88 -12.92 -15.73
CA SER A 373 20.26 -14.26 -16.19
C SER A 373 19.30 -15.35 -15.67
N GLY A 374 18.83 -16.21 -16.57
CA GLY A 374 17.86 -17.28 -16.26
C GLY A 374 16.41 -16.84 -16.10
N LYS A 375 16.06 -15.59 -16.44
CA LYS A 375 14.70 -15.03 -16.32
C LYS A 375 14.05 -14.69 -17.67
N ALA A 376 14.36 -15.46 -18.72
CA ALA A 376 13.83 -15.21 -20.06
C ALA A 376 12.29 -15.19 -20.07
N GLY A 377 11.70 -14.17 -20.70
CA GLY A 377 10.24 -14.00 -20.79
C GLY A 377 9.54 -13.54 -19.51
N ALA A 378 10.25 -13.39 -18.39
CA ALA A 378 9.68 -12.92 -17.13
C ALA A 378 9.39 -11.40 -17.17
N LEU A 379 8.46 -10.95 -16.34
CA LEU A 379 8.37 -9.54 -15.96
C LEU A 379 9.47 -9.24 -14.94
N ALA A 380 10.27 -8.22 -15.18
CA ALA A 380 11.31 -7.73 -14.29
C ALA A 380 10.93 -6.34 -13.78
N LEU A 381 10.56 -6.26 -12.52
CA LEU A 381 10.26 -5.02 -11.81
C LEU A 381 11.49 -4.58 -11.03
N TRP A 382 11.88 -3.32 -11.18
CA TRP A 382 12.87 -2.72 -10.30
C TRP A 382 12.22 -2.13 -9.06
N THR A 383 12.68 -2.57 -7.88
CA THR A 383 12.29 -1.97 -6.60
C THR A 383 13.52 -1.43 -5.88
N SER A 384 13.32 -0.65 -4.82
CA SER A 384 14.43 -0.20 -3.96
C SER A 384 15.18 -1.36 -3.29
N GLY A 385 14.63 -2.58 -3.30
CA GLY A 385 15.26 -3.82 -2.85
C GLY A 385 15.88 -4.66 -3.98
N GLY A 386 16.03 -4.11 -5.19
CA GLY A 386 16.56 -4.78 -6.37
C GLY A 386 15.49 -5.41 -7.28
N TRP A 387 15.93 -6.25 -8.20
CA TRP A 387 15.06 -6.89 -9.19
C TRP A 387 14.07 -7.88 -8.57
N ARG A 388 12.79 -7.74 -8.92
CA ARG A 388 11.73 -8.72 -8.66
C ARG A 388 11.27 -9.31 -10.00
N PHE A 389 11.08 -10.62 -10.04
CA PHE A 389 10.71 -11.33 -11.25
C PHE A 389 9.39 -12.07 -11.08
N ALA A 390 8.50 -11.94 -12.05
CA ALA A 390 7.27 -12.71 -12.14
C ALA A 390 7.27 -13.53 -13.45
N ALA A 391 6.99 -14.82 -13.34
CA ALA A 391 6.83 -15.68 -14.51
C ALA A 391 5.49 -15.35 -15.22
N PRO A 392 5.47 -15.26 -16.56
CA PRO A 392 4.25 -14.97 -17.30
C PRO A 392 3.26 -16.14 -17.21
N ARG A 393 1.97 -15.84 -17.31
CA ARG A 393 0.88 -16.83 -17.32
C ARG A 393 0.03 -16.63 -18.58
N GLU A 394 -0.57 -17.70 -19.09
CA GLU A 394 -1.45 -17.64 -20.26
C GLU A 394 -2.57 -16.60 -20.03
N GLY A 395 -2.75 -15.70 -20.99
CA GLY A 395 -3.73 -14.61 -20.92
C GLY A 395 -3.27 -13.35 -20.19
N MET A 396 -2.08 -13.35 -19.57
CA MET A 396 -1.50 -12.16 -18.95
C MET A 396 -1.33 -11.05 -19.99
N SER A 397 -1.74 -9.82 -19.66
CA SER A 397 -1.62 -8.68 -20.55
C SER A 397 -0.90 -7.52 -19.86
N ALA A 398 -0.15 -6.74 -20.62
CA ALA A 398 0.58 -5.56 -20.15
C ALA A 398 0.48 -4.43 -21.21
N TRP A 399 0.65 -3.18 -20.78
CA TRP A 399 0.84 -2.05 -21.68
C TRP A 399 2.33 -1.79 -21.86
N ILE A 400 2.79 -1.60 -23.10
CA ILE A 400 4.19 -1.27 -23.38
C ILE A 400 4.28 0.24 -23.68
N ALA A 401 5.02 0.98 -22.84
CA ALA A 401 5.09 2.43 -22.89
C ALA A 401 5.84 2.97 -24.12
N ASP A 402 6.94 2.33 -24.52
CA ASP A 402 7.75 2.73 -25.68
C ASP A 402 7.02 2.55 -27.01
N GLU A 403 6.30 1.43 -27.16
CA GLU A 403 5.57 1.06 -28.37
C GLU A 403 4.13 1.58 -28.37
N ARG A 404 3.61 2.03 -27.22
CA ARG A 404 2.22 2.47 -27.01
C ARG A 404 1.20 1.41 -27.47
N MET A 405 1.48 0.16 -27.16
CA MET A 405 0.67 -0.99 -27.55
C MET A 405 0.44 -1.93 -26.37
N THR A 406 -0.65 -2.69 -26.43
CA THR A 406 -0.86 -3.81 -25.52
C THR A 406 -0.07 -5.04 -25.98
N VAL A 407 0.40 -5.80 -25.00
CA VAL A 407 1.04 -7.10 -25.20
C VAL A 407 0.32 -8.15 -24.38
N ARG A 408 0.16 -9.35 -24.95
CA ARG A 408 -0.51 -10.47 -24.29
C ARG A 408 0.33 -11.73 -24.36
N TYR A 409 0.51 -12.41 -23.24
CA TYR A 409 1.16 -13.70 -23.20
C TYR A 409 0.18 -14.78 -23.68
N SER A 410 0.51 -15.43 -24.80
CA SER A 410 -0.27 -16.55 -25.33
C SER A 410 0.60 -17.52 -26.13
N GLY A 411 0.27 -18.82 -26.05
CA GLY A 411 0.97 -19.85 -26.81
C GLY A 411 2.44 -20.00 -26.41
N GLY A 412 2.77 -19.69 -25.16
CA GLY A 412 4.15 -19.77 -24.64
C GLY A 412 5.04 -18.57 -24.97
N GLY A 413 4.48 -17.45 -25.44
CA GLY A 413 5.25 -16.23 -25.71
C GLY A 413 4.43 -14.95 -25.64
N TRP A 414 5.12 -13.81 -25.50
CA TRP A 414 4.50 -12.49 -25.54
C TRP A 414 4.16 -12.09 -26.98
N GLN A 415 2.89 -11.77 -27.23
CA GLN A 415 2.37 -11.32 -28.51
C GLN A 415 2.14 -9.81 -28.44
N ILE A 416 2.97 -9.06 -29.16
CA ILE A 416 2.92 -7.59 -29.21
C ILE A 416 2.01 -7.15 -30.37
N GLY A 417 1.13 -6.17 -30.13
CA GLY A 417 0.37 -5.51 -31.19
C GLY A 417 -0.64 -6.39 -31.93
N ARG A 418 -0.94 -7.59 -31.41
CA ARG A 418 -1.99 -8.47 -31.95
C ARG A 418 -3.30 -8.25 -31.19
N LEU A 419 -4.26 -7.64 -31.88
CA LEU A 419 -5.65 -7.55 -31.43
C LEU A 419 -6.42 -8.74 -31.99
N THR A 420 -6.90 -9.60 -31.09
CA THR A 420 -7.79 -10.72 -31.45
C THR A 420 -9.18 -10.39 -30.95
N GLY A 421 -10.14 -10.25 -31.87
CA GLY A 421 -11.53 -9.92 -31.57
C GLY A 421 -12.46 -10.40 -32.66
N THR A 422 -13.75 -10.48 -32.36
CA THR A 422 -14.79 -10.89 -33.32
C THR A 422 -15.26 -9.73 -34.21
N ARG A 423 -15.11 -8.49 -33.76
CA ARG A 423 -15.42 -7.24 -34.48
C ARG A 423 -14.54 -6.09 -33.97
N PHE A 424 -14.31 -5.09 -34.81
CA PHE A 424 -13.66 -3.84 -34.46
C PHE A 424 -14.67 -2.70 -34.65
N GLU A 425 -14.88 -1.87 -33.62
CA GLU A 425 -15.88 -0.79 -33.63
C GLU A 425 -15.21 0.57 -33.39
N ILE A 426 -15.64 1.61 -34.12
CA ILE A 426 -15.27 3.02 -33.91
C ILE A 426 -16.56 3.79 -33.64
N GLU A 427 -16.62 4.54 -32.54
CA GLU A 427 -17.80 5.34 -32.16
C GLU A 427 -19.12 4.54 -32.07
N GLY A 428 -19.02 3.23 -31.82
CA GLY A 428 -20.18 2.33 -31.71
C GLY A 428 -20.59 1.67 -33.04
N GLU A 429 -19.93 1.99 -34.15
CA GLU A 429 -20.16 1.40 -35.46
C GLU A 429 -19.06 0.38 -35.82
N GLN A 430 -19.43 -0.74 -36.42
CA GLN A 430 -18.48 -1.79 -36.82
C GLN A 430 -17.67 -1.36 -38.05
N VAL A 431 -16.33 -1.33 -37.94
CA VAL A 431 -15.38 -0.91 -38.99
C VAL A 431 -14.54 -2.07 -39.55
N LEU A 432 -14.45 -3.20 -38.85
CA LEU A 432 -13.81 -4.42 -39.38
C LEU A 432 -14.47 -5.68 -38.81
N GLY A 433 -14.78 -6.65 -39.68
CA GLY A 433 -15.41 -7.92 -39.32
C GLY A 433 -14.61 -9.13 -39.82
N PRO A 434 -15.13 -10.36 -39.67
CA PRO A 434 -14.52 -11.57 -40.23
C PRO A 434 -14.31 -11.46 -41.75
N ARG A 435 -13.25 -12.08 -42.28
CA ARG A 435 -12.96 -12.07 -43.72
C ARG A 435 -14.11 -12.73 -44.50
N GLU A 436 -14.70 -11.97 -45.43
CA GLU A 436 -15.72 -12.44 -46.37
C GLU A 436 -15.11 -13.25 -47.54
N PRO A 437 -15.92 -14.03 -48.28
CA PRO A 437 -15.49 -14.69 -49.52
C PRO A 437 -14.92 -13.70 -50.54
N ALA A 438 -14.05 -14.19 -51.42
CA ALA A 438 -13.49 -13.37 -52.48
C ALA A 438 -14.60 -12.85 -53.42
N ILE A 439 -14.54 -11.55 -53.73
CA ILE A 439 -15.33 -10.96 -54.80
C ILE A 439 -14.79 -11.52 -56.11
N ALA A 440 -15.67 -12.07 -56.95
CA ALA A 440 -15.27 -12.66 -58.22
C ALA A 440 -14.71 -11.57 -59.16
N ASP A 441 -13.61 -11.88 -59.84
CA ASP A 441 -13.09 -11.03 -60.91
C ASP A 441 -14.13 -10.92 -62.04
N PRO A 442 -14.30 -9.74 -62.66
CA PRO A 442 -15.17 -9.61 -63.83
C PRO A 442 -14.59 -10.45 -64.98
N ASP A 443 -15.27 -11.54 -65.34
CA ASP A 443 -14.88 -12.43 -66.44
C ASP A 443 -15.81 -12.28 -67.65
N GLY A 444 -15.22 -12.39 -68.83
CA GLY A 444 -15.69 -11.85 -70.12
C GLY A 444 -17.13 -12.21 -70.49
N GLY A 445 -18.03 -11.24 -70.33
CA GLY A 445 -19.33 -11.21 -71.01
C GLY A 445 -19.34 -10.28 -72.22
N GLY A 446 -20.33 -10.46 -73.09
CA GLY A 446 -20.43 -9.73 -74.36
C GLY A 446 -20.63 -8.21 -74.22
N VAL A 447 -20.86 -7.69 -73.02
CA VAL A 447 -21.03 -6.26 -72.72
C VAL A 447 -20.37 -5.93 -71.38
N ILE A 448 -19.08 -5.59 -71.42
CA ILE A 448 -18.17 -5.25 -70.30
C ILE A 448 -18.81 -4.37 -69.18
N ASP A 449 -19.82 -3.56 -69.51
CA ASP A 449 -20.51 -2.67 -68.57
C ASP A 449 -21.27 -3.40 -67.45
N ILE A 450 -21.89 -4.56 -67.72
CA ILE A 450 -22.75 -5.22 -66.73
C ILE A 450 -21.95 -6.02 -65.71
N GLU A 451 -20.89 -6.72 -66.13
CA GLU A 451 -20.03 -7.48 -65.23
C GLU A 451 -19.21 -6.56 -64.32
N ALA A 452 -18.74 -5.43 -64.86
CA ALA A 452 -18.06 -4.40 -64.07
C ALA A 452 -18.99 -3.79 -63.01
N ARG A 453 -20.25 -3.52 -63.36
CA ARG A 453 -21.24 -2.98 -62.41
C ARG A 453 -21.51 -3.93 -61.25
N LEU A 454 -21.67 -5.22 -61.53
CA LEU A 454 -21.89 -6.24 -60.50
C LEU A 454 -20.70 -6.37 -59.55
N ALA A 455 -19.47 -6.33 -60.08
CA ALA A 455 -18.26 -6.35 -59.25
C ALA A 455 -18.17 -5.10 -58.36
N ILE A 456 -18.49 -3.91 -58.89
CA ILE A 456 -18.52 -2.66 -58.12
C ILE A 456 -19.60 -2.69 -57.03
N GLU A 457 -20.80 -3.19 -57.34
CA GLU A 457 -21.88 -3.33 -56.36
C GLU A 457 -21.48 -4.29 -55.22
N ALA A 458 -20.81 -5.40 -55.54
CA ALA A 458 -20.29 -6.33 -54.54
C ALA A 458 -19.19 -5.68 -53.66
N ILE A 459 -18.29 -4.90 -54.25
CA ILE A 459 -17.27 -4.14 -53.51
C ILE A 459 -17.94 -3.14 -52.56
N LEU A 460 -18.91 -2.37 -53.04
CA LEU A 460 -19.63 -1.39 -52.22
C LEU A 460 -20.41 -2.07 -51.09
N ALA A 461 -21.02 -3.23 -51.34
CA ALA A 461 -21.70 -4.00 -50.32
C ALA A 461 -20.74 -4.47 -49.22
N THR A 462 -19.60 -5.08 -49.59
CA THR A 462 -18.58 -5.53 -48.61
C THR A 462 -17.98 -4.35 -47.82
N LEU A 463 -17.73 -3.21 -48.47
CA LEU A 463 -17.24 -2.00 -47.78
C LEU A 463 -18.26 -1.47 -46.76
N ARG A 464 -19.57 -1.51 -47.08
CA ARG A 464 -20.65 -1.13 -46.16
C ARG A 464 -20.83 -2.13 -45.02
N THR A 465 -20.76 -3.43 -45.29
CA THR A 465 -20.86 -4.48 -44.25
C THR A 465 -19.72 -4.39 -43.24
N HIS A 466 -18.52 -4.03 -43.72
CA HIS A 466 -17.40 -3.72 -42.84
C HIS A 466 -17.47 -2.30 -42.25
N GLY A 467 -18.44 -1.46 -42.58
CA GLY A 467 -18.57 -0.08 -42.10
C GLY A 467 -17.38 0.82 -42.45
N LEU A 468 -16.72 0.56 -43.59
CA LEU A 468 -15.68 1.43 -44.14
C LEU A 468 -16.28 2.62 -44.90
N ILE A 469 -17.53 2.53 -45.32
CA ILE A 469 -18.30 3.59 -45.98
C ILE A 469 -19.76 3.56 -45.48
N ASP A 470 -20.42 4.72 -45.52
CA ASP A 470 -21.83 4.89 -45.14
C ASP A 470 -22.76 3.96 -45.96
N PRO A 471 -23.77 3.31 -45.34
CA PRO A 471 -24.78 2.54 -46.06
C PRO A 471 -25.52 3.34 -47.14
N GLY A 472 -25.59 4.67 -47.01
CA GLY A 472 -26.13 5.60 -48.03
C GLY A 472 -27.65 5.70 -48.06
#